data_AF-A0A133U769-F1
#
_entry.id   AF-A0A133U769-F1
#
_cell.length_a   1.000
_cell.length_b   1.000
_cell.length_c   1.000
_cell.angle_alpha   90.00
_cell.angle_beta   90.00
_cell.angle_gamma   90.00
#
_symmetry.space_group_name_H-M   'P 1'
#
loop_
_entity.id
_entity.type
_entity.pdbx_description
1 polymer ?
#
loop_
_entity_poly.entity_id
_entity_poly.type
_entity_poly.pdbx_seq_one_letter_code
_entity_poly.pdbx_strand_id
1 'polypeptide(L)' 'MERDDESSLEIGAKSTRAGFVTASVLLVLLSIYEIIETGEFPPALGVLGASQAVYWVSYIYNRKNQRS' A
#
# COMPACT_ATOMS: atom_id res chain seq x y z
N MET A 1 -25.50 9.11 17.79
CA MET A 1 -24.15 9.70 17.69
C MET A 1 -23.21 8.72 16.98
N GLU A 2 -23.71 8.01 15.94
CA GLU A 2 -22.99 6.90 15.25
C GLU A 2 -22.66 7.21 13.78
N ARG A 3 -23.27 8.24 13.17
CA ARG A 3 -23.06 8.56 11.75
C ARG A 3 -21.76 9.30 11.45
N ASP A 4 -21.18 10.00 12.43
CA ASP A 4 -19.92 10.74 12.25
C ASP A 4 -18.72 9.79 12.19
N ASP A 5 -18.72 8.71 12.98
CA ASP A 5 -17.62 7.75 13.04
C ASP A 5 -17.50 6.93 11.74
N GLU A 6 -18.62 6.59 11.10
CA GLU A 6 -18.62 5.83 9.85
C GLU A 6 -18.07 6.67 8.68
N SER A 7 -18.43 7.95 8.61
CA SER A 7 -17.87 8.87 7.59
C SER A 7 -16.38 9.14 7.79
N SER A 8 -15.93 9.26 9.04
CA SER A 8 -14.53 9.47 9.39
C SER A 8 -13.67 8.24 9.05
N LEU A 9 -14.20 7.04 9.30
CA LEU A 9 -13.57 5.77 8.91
C LEU A 9 -13.48 5.62 7.39
N GLU A 10 -14.51 6.01 6.65
CA GLU A 10 -14.49 5.98 5.18
C GLU A 10 -13.47 6.96 4.59
N ILE A 11 -13.39 8.19 5.13
CA ILE A 11 -12.42 9.20 4.70
C ILE A 11 -10.99 8.76 5.06
N GLY A 12 -10.79 8.23 6.26
CA GLY A 12 -9.52 7.66 6.72
C GLY A 12 -9.08 6.51 5.82
N ALA A 13 -9.96 5.54 5.55
CA ALA A 13 -9.66 4.39 4.68
C ALA A 13 -9.35 4.81 3.23
N LYS A 14 -10.05 5.83 2.70
CA LYS A 14 -9.80 6.37 1.36
C LYS A 14 -8.46 7.11 1.30
N SER A 15 -8.12 7.89 2.33
CA SER A 15 -6.85 8.60 2.47
C SER A 15 -5.67 7.63 2.60
N THR A 16 -5.78 6.62 3.48
CA THR A 16 -4.77 5.58 3.64
C THR A 16 -4.55 4.81 2.35
N ARG A 17 -5.62 4.46 1.62
CA ARG A 17 -5.50 3.78 0.32
C ARG A 17 -4.72 4.61 -0.70
N ALA A 18 -5.01 5.90 -0.83
CA ALA A 18 -4.28 6.78 -1.74
C ALA A 18 -2.79 6.87 -1.37
N GLY A 19 -2.49 7.02 -0.07
CA GLY A 19 -1.11 7.02 0.42
C GLY A 19 -0.36 5.73 0.09
N PHE A 20 -0.99 4.57 0.30
CA PHE A 20 -0.39 3.27 -0.01
C PHE A 20 -0.18 3.04 -1.51
N VAL A 21 -1.12 3.46 -2.37
CA VAL A 21 -0.93 3.41 -3.83
C VAL A 21 0.27 4.25 -4.24
N THR A 22 0.37 5.49 -3.74
CA THR A 22 1.50 6.37 -4.05
C THR A 22 2.82 5.77 -3.57
N ALA A 23 2.87 5.23 -2.35
CA ALA A 23 4.06 4.57 -1.82
C ALA A 23 4.48 3.35 -2.67
N SER A 24 3.50 2.53 -3.10
CA SER A 24 3.75 1.38 -3.99
C SER A 24 4.35 1.82 -5.33
N VAL A 25 3.81 2.87 -5.96
CA VAL A 25 4.34 3.41 -7.23
C VAL A 25 5.75 3.96 -7.07
N LEU A 26 5.99 4.74 -6.01
CA LEU A 26 7.32 5.28 -5.72
C LEU A 26 8.35 4.18 -5.48
N LEU A 27 7.98 3.11 -4.77
CA LEU A 27 8.84 1.95 -4.54
C LEU A 27 9.25 1.26 -5.86
N VAL A 28 8.32 1.13 -6.81
CA VAL A 28 8.61 0.57 -8.13
C VAL A 28 9.54 1.48 -8.91
N LEU A 29 9.27 2.79 -8.94
CA LEU A 29 10.12 3.76 -9.63
C LEU A 29 11.54 3.77 -9.04
N LEU A 30 11.67 3.76 -7.71
CA LEU A 30 12.95 3.71 -7.02
C LEU A 30 13.70 2.40 -7.31
N SER A 31 12.98 1.28 -7.35
CA SER A 31 13.55 -0.02 -7.72
C SER A 31 14.13 -0.01 -9.13
N ILE A 32 13.38 0.53 -10.08
CA ILE A 32 13.83 0.67 -11.48
C ILE A 32 15.04 1.59 -11.55
N TYR A 33 14.99 2.72 -10.85
CA TYR A 33 16.08 3.70 -10.80
C TYR A 33 17.37 3.07 -10.27
N GLU A 34 17.31 2.36 -9.13
CA GLU A 34 18.47 1.68 -8.54
C GLU A 34 19.04 0.60 -9.46
N ILE A 35 18.19 -0.19 -10.12
CA ILE A 35 18.65 -1.18 -11.11
C ILE A 35 19.35 -0.50 -12.29
N ILE A 36 18.83 0.63 -12.77
CA ILE A 36 19.45 1.37 -13.88
C ILE A 36 20.79 1.98 -13.46
N GLU A 37 20.88 2.54 -12.26
CA GLU A 37 22.08 3.24 -11.77
C GLU A 37 23.18 2.28 -11.34
N THR A 38 22.84 1.20 -10.62
CA THR A 38 23.81 0.30 -9.98
C THR A 38 23.92 -1.05 -10.68
N GLY A 39 22.92 -1.45 -11.48
CA GLY A 39 22.80 -2.79 -12.03
C GLY A 39 22.29 -3.83 -11.03
N GLU A 40 22.06 -3.46 -9.78
CA GLU A 40 21.65 -4.35 -8.71
C GLU A 40 20.27 -4.00 -8.16
N PHE A 41 19.60 -4.98 -7.56
CA PHE A 41 18.33 -4.76 -6.86
C PHE A 41 18.58 -4.74 -5.35
N PRO A 42 18.41 -3.60 -4.66
CA PRO A 42 18.68 -3.50 -3.23
C PRO A 42 17.77 -4.42 -2.41
N PRO A 43 18.30 -5.23 -1.48
CA PRO A 43 17.50 -6.10 -0.62
C PRO A 43 16.42 -5.34 0.18
N ALA A 44 16.74 -4.11 0.59
CA ALA A 44 15.81 -3.24 1.31
C ALA A 44 14.53 -2.93 0.49
N LEU A 45 14.66 -2.70 -0.82
CA LEU A 45 13.52 -2.47 -1.71
C LEU A 45 12.68 -3.75 -1.87
N GLY A 46 13.32 -4.92 -1.85
CA GLY A 46 12.64 -6.20 -1.82
C GLY A 46 11.78 -6.39 -0.56
N VAL A 47 12.33 -6.10 0.62
CA VAL A 47 11.60 -6.19 1.90
C VAL A 47 10.42 -5.20 1.94
N LEU A 48 10.64 -3.97 1.49
CA LEU A 48 9.59 -2.95 1.43
C LEU A 48 8.48 -3.34 0.43
N GLY A 49 8.86 -3.84 -0.74
CA GLY A 49 7.91 -4.33 -1.75
C GLY A 49 7.08 -5.53 -1.24
N ALA A 50 7.71 -6.49 -0.57
CA ALA A 50 7.01 -7.62 0.04
C ALA A 50 6.03 -7.15 1.14
N SER A 51 6.43 -6.18 1.97
CA SER A 51 5.57 -5.61 3.01
C SER A 51 4.34 -4.91 2.42
N GLN A 52 4.52 -4.17 1.32
CA GLN A 52 3.41 -3.56 0.58
C GLN A 52 2.47 -4.63 0.01
N ALA A 53 3.01 -5.72 -0.55
CA ALA A 53 2.20 -6.81 -1.09
C ALA A 53 1.34 -7.49 -0.01
N VAL A 54 1.93 -7.79 1.16
CA VAL A 54 1.20 -8.35 2.31
C VAL A 54 0.06 -7.41 2.73
N TYR A 55 0.34 -6.11 2.85
CA TYR A 55 -0.69 -5.12 3.18
C TYR A 55 -1.85 -5.13 2.19
N TRP A 56 -1.57 -5.15 0.88
CA TRP A 56 -2.61 -5.19 -0.15
C TRP A 56 -3.46 -6.46 -0.08
N VAL A 57 -2.83 -7.61 0.13
CA VAL A 57 -3.55 -8.90 0.29
C VAL A 57 -4.46 -8.84 1.51
N SER A 58 -3.96 -8.38 2.66
CA SER A 58 -4.77 -8.22 3.88
C SER A 58 -5.90 -7.21 3.70
N TYR A 59 -5.64 -6.10 3.01
CA TYR A 59 -6.64 -5.07 2.73
C TYR A 59 -7.78 -5.61 1.85
N ILE A 60 -7.44 -6.33 0.77
CA ILE A 60 -8.43 -6.94 -0.14
C ILE A 60 -9.21 -8.03 0.59
N TYR A 61 -8.53 -8.86 1.38
CA TYR A 61 -9.15 -9.94 2.14
C TYR A 61 -10.18 -9.40 3.15
N ASN A 62 -9.77 -8.44 3.98
CA ASN A 62 -10.67 -7.83 4.98
C ASN A 62 -11.85 -7.10 4.32
N ARG A 63 -11.61 -6.41 3.21
CA ARG A 63 -12.69 -5.75 2.46
C ARG A 63 -13.69 -6.74 1.87
N LYS A 64 -13.22 -7.91 1.41
CA LYS A 64 -14.11 -8.97 0.91
C LYS A 64 -14.94 -9.56 2.05
N ASN A 65 -14.34 -9.76 3.22
CA ASN A 65 -15.03 -10.29 4.40
C ASN A 65 -16.11 -9.35 4.96
N GLN A 66 -15.91 -8.02 4.87
CA GLN A 66 -16.89 -7.03 5.29
C GLN A 66 -18.09 -6.85 4.34
N ARG A 67 -18.06 -7.44 3.14
CA ARG A 67 -19.14 -7.36 2.14
C ARG A 67 -20.02 -8.62 2.07
N SER A 68 -19.69 -9.67 2.82
CA SER A 68 -20.44 -10.93 2.91
C SER A 68 -21.32 -10.95 4.15
#